data_AF-A0A9P4GEJ3-F1
#
_entry.id   AF-A0A9P4GEJ3-F1
#
_cell.length_a   1.000
_cell.length_b   1.000
_cell.length_c   1.000
_cell.angle_alpha   90.00
_cell.angle_beta   90.00
_cell.angle_gamma   90.00
#
_symmetry.space_group_name_H-M   'P 1'
#
loop_
_entity.id
_entity.type
_entity.pdbx_description
1 polymer ?
#
loop_
_entity_poly.entity_id
_entity_poly.type
_entity_poly.pdbx_seq_one_letter_code
_entity_poly.pdbx_strand_id
1 'polypeptide(L)'
;MSWSRKFHYSVLGKMEHLEGLLKGLYVKLNSLERLSDLCLEKEHPDIFSEIKRLPGRKVILKVGEGRMDSVQGKILDALAGRKDAELLHRASGEGNKVHIGLSVPQIHKRDFAFLLSLSGSTHEVLVHPVKIKAINNPKRIQTDFSTAIPPLIKKEHTECYMLPSASTSAGFEVRIPPANLLSDLEYKDSLSTIIREQNAFLGSQILYPLDQSAIASGIAQGCFRLIGSQWLQFLDCSNIRWRRTKEGKWTSMLTVTPGNASVTRTLEQCRKTNQQRRDKRDLLKHIQIFRIGLVMAELALKSPISYIDYDEVTNTMKLFFNNGMEVDANRIAAEVQSRSNEFLGNMVFFCLNALQDQDAMSDKSIEGSYFNEVLKNAEQLDAQVKADRSGASMPRSSGGGSSRDVFY
;
A
#
# COMPACT_ATOMS: atom_id res chain seq x y z
N MET A 1 42.08 -30.48 -17.21
CA MET A 1 41.27 -29.29 -16.91
C MET A 1 42.15 -28.26 -16.19
N SER A 2 42.25 -27.04 -16.72
CA SER A 2 43.20 -26.00 -16.30
C SER A 2 43.02 -25.53 -14.85
N TRP A 3 44.13 -25.46 -14.10
CA TRP A 3 44.24 -24.88 -12.75
C TRP A 3 43.69 -23.45 -12.68
N SER A 4 43.78 -22.68 -13.78
CA SER A 4 43.22 -21.32 -13.86
C SER A 4 41.71 -21.30 -13.70
N ARG A 5 41.00 -22.32 -14.20
CA ARG A 5 39.53 -22.40 -14.14
C ARG A 5 39.06 -22.69 -12.71
N LYS A 6 39.79 -23.54 -11.97
CA LYS A 6 39.52 -23.82 -10.55
C LYS A 6 39.78 -22.60 -9.66
N PHE A 7 40.87 -21.86 -9.92
CA PHE A 7 41.17 -20.61 -9.24
C PHE A 7 40.07 -19.56 -9.50
N HIS A 8 39.62 -19.40 -10.75
CA HIS A 8 38.56 -18.45 -11.11
C HIS A 8 37.23 -18.75 -10.39
N TYR A 9 36.80 -20.01 -10.34
CA TYR A 9 35.60 -20.40 -9.58
C TYR A 9 35.75 -20.21 -8.07
N SER A 10 36.95 -20.45 -7.51
CA SER A 10 37.21 -20.19 -6.09
C SER A 10 37.18 -18.70 -5.75
N VAL A 11 37.70 -17.84 -6.64
CA VAL A 11 37.62 -16.38 -6.50
C VAL A 11 36.17 -15.91 -6.61
N LEU A 12 35.39 -16.41 -7.57
CA LEU A 12 33.96 -16.10 -7.69
C LEU A 12 33.17 -16.51 -6.44
N GLY A 13 33.38 -17.71 -5.91
CA GLY A 13 32.72 -18.16 -4.68
C GLY A 13 33.11 -17.31 -3.45
N LYS A 14 34.37 -16.87 -3.36
CA LYS A 14 34.80 -15.92 -2.31
C LYS A 14 34.21 -14.53 -2.50
N MET A 15 34.07 -14.07 -3.73
CA MET A 15 33.45 -12.79 -4.06
C MET A 15 31.96 -12.79 -3.71
N GLU A 16 31.23 -13.85 -4.07
CA GLU A 16 29.82 -14.05 -3.69
C GLU A 16 29.67 -14.11 -2.16
N HIS A 17 30.59 -14.79 -1.47
CA HIS A 17 30.59 -14.83 0.00
C HIS A 17 30.83 -13.45 0.62
N LEU A 18 31.82 -12.69 0.12
CA LEU A 18 32.08 -11.32 0.56
C LEU A 18 30.90 -10.38 0.26
N GLU A 19 30.26 -10.52 -0.89
CA GLU A 19 29.04 -9.79 -1.23
C GLU A 19 27.91 -10.12 -0.25
N GLY A 20 27.75 -11.39 0.13
CA GLY A 20 26.81 -11.83 1.17
C GLY A 20 27.12 -11.21 2.54
N LEU A 21 28.38 -11.16 2.94
CA LEU A 21 28.81 -10.51 4.20
C LEU A 21 28.58 -9.00 4.17
N LEU A 22 28.87 -8.34 3.05
CA LEU A 22 28.63 -6.90 2.84
C LEU A 22 27.14 -6.57 2.89
N LYS A 23 26.28 -7.37 2.22
CA LYS A 23 24.83 -7.25 2.33
C LYS A 23 24.36 -7.43 3.76
N GLY A 24 24.88 -8.45 4.46
CA GLY A 24 24.57 -8.67 5.87
C GLY A 24 24.97 -7.51 6.79
N LEU A 25 26.14 -6.90 6.56
CA LEU A 25 26.60 -5.71 7.28
C LEU A 25 25.72 -4.50 6.97
N TYR A 26 25.37 -4.28 5.70
CA TYR A 26 24.49 -3.20 5.28
C TYR A 26 23.10 -3.30 5.94
N VAL A 27 22.53 -4.51 6.00
CA VAL A 27 21.26 -4.76 6.69
C VAL A 27 21.36 -4.43 8.18
N LYS A 28 22.40 -4.93 8.86
CA LYS A 28 22.62 -4.63 10.28
C LYS A 28 22.83 -3.14 10.55
N LEU A 29 23.58 -2.45 9.67
CA LEU A 29 23.79 -1.02 9.77
C LEU A 29 22.47 -0.27 9.66
N ASN A 30 21.64 -0.58 8.67
CA ASN A 30 20.34 0.07 8.52
C ASN A 30 19.36 -0.24 9.65
N SER A 31 19.37 -1.47 10.18
CA SER A 31 18.60 -1.82 11.38
C SER A 31 19.05 -1.03 12.60
N LEU A 32 20.36 -0.85 12.79
CA LEU A 32 20.92 -0.05 13.87
C LEU A 32 20.62 1.44 13.66
N GLU A 33 20.68 1.94 12.44
CA GLU A 33 20.32 3.31 12.10
C GLU A 33 18.83 3.57 12.41
N ARG A 34 17.91 2.66 12.02
CA ARG A 34 16.49 2.79 12.37
C ARG A 34 16.24 2.80 13.87
N LEU A 35 16.91 1.93 14.62
CA LEU A 35 16.81 1.90 16.09
C LEU A 35 17.41 3.16 16.71
N SER A 36 18.57 3.59 16.22
CA SER A 36 19.23 4.81 16.69
C SER A 36 18.36 6.03 16.42
N ASP A 37 17.78 6.15 15.23
CA ASP A 37 16.86 7.23 14.90
C ASP A 37 15.62 7.18 15.79
N LEU A 38 15.02 5.99 15.98
CA LEU A 38 13.86 5.83 16.86
C LEU A 38 14.17 6.22 18.31
N CYS A 39 15.31 5.79 18.86
CA CYS A 39 15.71 6.13 20.22
C CYS A 39 16.05 7.62 20.35
N LEU A 40 16.76 8.21 19.38
CA LEU A 40 17.08 9.63 19.39
C LEU A 40 15.83 10.51 19.28
N GLU A 41 14.87 10.12 18.44
CA GLU A 41 13.57 10.80 18.32
C GLU A 41 12.81 10.79 19.65
N LYS A 42 12.86 9.66 20.38
CA LYS A 42 12.20 9.50 21.68
C LYS A 42 12.89 10.25 22.81
N GLU A 43 14.20 10.11 22.95
CA GLU A 43 14.94 10.65 24.09
C GLU A 43 15.30 12.13 23.92
N HIS A 44 15.52 12.58 22.69
CA HIS A 44 16.01 13.93 22.40
C HIS A 44 15.32 14.53 21.15
N PRO A 45 14.01 14.81 21.19
CA PRO A 45 13.25 15.29 20.03
C PRO A 45 13.77 16.62 19.48
N ASP A 46 14.21 17.52 20.36
CA ASP A 46 14.75 18.84 19.98
C ASP A 46 16.01 18.69 19.13
N ILE A 47 16.94 17.83 19.57
CA ILE A 47 18.18 17.52 18.85
C ILE A 47 17.87 16.77 17.56
N PHE A 48 16.99 15.78 17.62
CA PHE A 48 16.58 14.98 16.47
C PHE A 48 16.08 15.88 15.33
N SER A 49 15.26 16.88 15.65
CA SER A 49 14.71 17.84 14.68
C SER A 49 15.74 18.73 13.97
N GLU A 50 16.93 18.90 14.56
CA GLU A 50 17.99 19.75 14.03
C GLU A 50 19.00 19.01 13.14
N ILE A 51 19.02 17.68 13.20
CA ILE A 51 19.98 16.85 12.44
C ILE A 51 19.69 16.94 10.93
N LYS A 52 20.59 17.60 10.20
CA LYS A 52 20.60 17.58 8.71
C LYS A 52 21.09 16.22 8.22
N ARG A 53 20.16 15.35 7.80
CA ARG A 53 20.49 14.07 7.18
C ARG A 53 20.79 14.22 5.68
N LEU A 54 21.68 13.36 5.16
CA LEU A 54 22.00 13.30 3.73
C LEU A 54 20.76 12.96 2.89
N PRO A 55 20.66 13.45 1.64
CA PRO A 55 19.53 13.17 0.77
C PRO A 55 19.38 11.66 0.55
N GLY A 56 18.23 11.12 0.96
CA GLY A 56 17.94 9.67 1.02
C GLY A 56 17.72 9.14 2.44
N ARG A 57 18.13 9.88 3.47
CA ARG A 57 17.95 9.54 4.89
C ARG A 57 16.89 10.45 5.52
N LYS A 58 16.09 9.93 6.47
CA LYS A 58 14.93 10.57 7.12
C LYS A 58 15.07 12.10 7.24
N VAL A 59 14.35 12.85 6.40
CA VAL A 59 14.23 14.30 6.54
C VAL A 59 13.06 14.57 7.47
N ILE A 60 13.37 15.01 8.68
CA ILE A 60 12.38 15.65 9.56
C ILE A 60 12.14 17.03 8.96
N LEU A 61 10.90 17.30 8.58
CA LEU A 61 10.51 18.62 8.10
C LEU A 61 10.60 19.59 9.29
N LYS A 62 11.46 20.60 9.17
CA LYS A 62 11.42 21.75 10.07
C LYS A 62 10.07 22.45 9.95
N VAL A 63 9.46 22.76 11.10
CA VAL A 63 8.26 23.58 11.20
C VAL A 63 8.56 24.94 10.55
N GLY A 64 7.89 25.26 9.44
CA GLY A 64 8.04 26.53 8.72
C GLY A 64 8.38 26.44 7.22
N GLU A 65 8.64 25.25 6.66
CA GLU A 65 8.73 25.11 5.20
C GLU A 65 7.33 25.12 4.56
N GLY A 66 7.12 25.90 3.50
CA GLY A 66 5.87 25.97 2.70
C GLY A 66 5.38 24.65 2.08
N ARG A 67 6.04 23.53 2.42
CA ARG A 67 5.55 22.17 2.24
C ARG A 67 4.40 21.81 3.18
N MET A 68 4.28 22.43 4.36
CA MET A 68 3.18 22.16 5.30
C MET A 68 1.81 22.41 4.67
N ASP A 69 1.67 23.44 3.83
CA ASP A 69 0.40 23.74 3.14
C ASP A 69 0.04 22.64 2.12
N SER A 70 1.02 22.09 1.41
CA SER A 70 0.82 20.98 0.47
C SER A 70 0.47 19.66 1.18
N VAL A 71 1.06 19.44 2.36
CA VAL A 71 0.75 18.31 3.24
C VAL A 71 -0.67 18.44 3.77
N GLN A 72 -1.04 19.63 4.27
CA GLN A 72 -2.38 19.93 4.76
C GLN A 72 -3.43 19.73 3.66
N GLY A 73 -3.16 20.18 2.43
CA GLY A 73 -4.02 19.95 1.27
C GLY A 73 -4.23 18.46 0.97
N LYS A 74 -3.16 17.66 0.90
CA LYS A 74 -3.25 16.21 0.63
C LYS A 74 -3.96 15.45 1.78
N ILE A 75 -3.74 15.86 3.03
CA ILE A 75 -4.47 15.31 4.18
C ILE A 75 -5.95 15.67 4.09
N LEU A 76 -6.31 16.92 3.77
CA LEU A 76 -7.70 17.33 3.57
C LEU A 76 -8.37 16.55 2.43
N ASP A 77 -7.67 16.33 1.33
CA ASP A 77 -8.16 15.51 0.21
C ASP A 77 -8.40 14.06 0.64
N ALA A 78 -7.51 13.47 1.43
CA ALA A 78 -7.68 12.11 1.96
C ALA A 78 -8.83 12.03 2.97
N LEU A 79 -8.99 13.04 3.84
CA LEU A 79 -10.14 13.14 4.75
C LEU A 79 -11.45 13.25 3.97
N ALA A 80 -11.47 14.01 2.88
CA ALA A 80 -12.63 14.12 2.01
C ALA A 80 -12.91 12.80 1.28
N GLY A 81 -11.87 12.14 0.73
CA GLY A 81 -11.96 10.82 0.13
C GLY A 81 -12.45 9.74 1.10
N ARG A 82 -12.07 9.81 2.39
CA ARG A 82 -12.57 8.93 3.43
C ARG A 82 -14.07 9.09 3.66
N LYS A 83 -14.52 10.34 3.80
CA LYS A 83 -15.96 10.64 3.94
C LYS A 83 -16.75 10.12 2.74
N ASP A 84 -16.21 10.29 1.53
CA ASP A 84 -16.81 9.74 0.31
C ASP A 84 -16.87 8.21 0.37
N ALA A 85 -15.77 7.54 0.72
CA ALA A 85 -15.70 6.09 0.81
C ALA A 85 -16.68 5.51 1.86
N GLU A 86 -16.89 6.22 2.97
CA GLU A 86 -17.89 5.86 3.99
C GLU A 86 -19.32 6.03 3.48
N LEU A 87 -19.62 7.13 2.78
CA LEU A 87 -20.92 7.34 2.16
C LEU A 87 -21.20 6.27 1.09
N LEU A 88 -20.20 5.93 0.29
CA LEU A 88 -20.29 4.89 -0.75
C LEU A 88 -20.46 3.49 -0.15
N HIS A 89 -19.80 3.20 0.97
CA HIS A 89 -20.01 1.95 1.72
C HIS A 89 -21.45 1.83 2.26
N ARG A 90 -22.07 2.95 2.68
CA ARG A 90 -23.49 2.92 3.08
C ARG A 90 -24.40 2.73 1.86
N ALA A 91 -24.06 3.38 0.74
CA ALA A 91 -24.81 3.28 -0.51
C ALA A 91 -24.67 1.91 -1.21
N SER A 92 -23.70 1.07 -0.81
CA SER A 92 -23.60 -0.32 -1.29
C SER A 92 -24.59 -1.29 -0.67
N GLY A 93 -25.32 -0.90 0.38
CA GLY A 93 -26.23 -1.78 1.10
C GLY A 93 -25.51 -2.85 1.91
N GLU A 94 -26.28 -3.74 2.55
CA GLU A 94 -25.74 -4.84 3.35
C GLU A 94 -25.35 -6.04 2.47
N GLY A 95 -24.05 -6.36 2.42
CA GLY A 95 -23.54 -7.55 1.76
C GLY A 95 -22.15 -7.37 1.15
N ASN A 96 -21.37 -8.47 1.12
CA ASN A 96 -19.97 -8.54 0.64
C ASN A 96 -19.82 -8.45 -0.90
N LYS A 97 -20.73 -7.75 -1.58
CA LYS A 97 -20.86 -7.77 -3.05
C LYS A 97 -20.18 -6.60 -3.76
N VAL A 98 -19.38 -5.81 -3.04
CA VAL A 98 -18.74 -4.62 -3.60
C VAL A 98 -17.25 -4.70 -3.36
N HIS A 99 -16.47 -4.67 -4.42
CA HIS A 99 -15.01 -4.65 -4.38
C HIS A 99 -14.52 -3.28 -4.82
N ILE A 100 -13.42 -2.82 -4.24
CA ILE A 100 -12.89 -1.46 -4.45
C ILE A 100 -11.52 -1.52 -5.12
N GLY A 101 -11.30 -0.67 -6.12
CA GLY A 101 -9.97 -0.46 -6.69
C GLY A 101 -9.06 0.30 -5.73
N LEU A 102 -7.88 -0.26 -5.41
CA LEU A 102 -6.86 0.39 -4.59
C LEU A 102 -5.92 1.22 -5.46
N SER A 103 -5.28 0.56 -6.42
CA SER A 103 -4.50 1.21 -7.48
C SER A 103 -5.19 0.95 -8.80
N VAL A 104 -5.75 1.97 -9.42
CA VAL A 104 -6.39 1.87 -10.74
C VAL A 104 -5.90 3.03 -11.61
N PRO A 105 -5.81 2.88 -12.93
CA PRO A 105 -5.65 4.04 -13.81
C PRO A 105 -6.82 5.00 -13.60
N GLN A 106 -6.59 6.11 -12.89
CA GLN A 106 -7.64 7.07 -12.53
C GLN A 106 -7.84 8.07 -13.67
N ILE A 107 -9.11 8.44 -13.92
CA ILE A 107 -9.45 9.59 -14.78
C ILE A 107 -9.28 10.88 -13.94
N HIS A 108 -9.72 10.88 -12.68
CA HIS A 108 -9.44 11.94 -11.70
C HIS A 108 -8.95 11.38 -10.35
N LYS A 109 -8.18 12.20 -9.60
CA LYS A 109 -7.56 11.83 -8.32
C LYS A 109 -8.52 11.31 -7.24
N ARG A 110 -9.78 11.75 -7.28
CA ARG A 110 -10.82 11.39 -6.30
C ARG A 110 -11.80 10.33 -6.81
N ASP A 111 -11.54 9.75 -7.98
CA ASP A 111 -12.41 8.71 -8.53
C ASP A 111 -12.26 7.42 -7.74
N PHE A 112 -13.39 6.74 -7.57
CA PHE A 112 -13.46 5.37 -7.06
C PHE A 112 -13.87 4.44 -8.19
N ALA A 113 -13.20 3.30 -8.30
CA ALA A 113 -13.62 2.21 -9.15
C ALA A 113 -14.19 1.10 -8.26
N PHE A 114 -15.38 0.61 -8.60
CA PHE A 114 -16.02 -0.50 -7.91
C PHE A 114 -16.37 -1.63 -8.86
N LEU A 115 -16.28 -2.85 -8.35
CA LEU A 115 -16.79 -4.04 -8.98
C LEU A 115 -17.92 -4.60 -8.10
N LEU A 116 -19.12 -4.69 -8.65
CA LEU A 116 -20.36 -4.88 -7.92
C LEU A 116 -21.07 -6.15 -8.42
N SER A 117 -21.42 -7.07 -7.53
CA SER A 117 -22.27 -8.20 -7.87
C SER A 117 -23.73 -7.84 -7.63
N LEU A 118 -24.49 -7.59 -8.70
CA LEU A 118 -25.93 -7.31 -8.64
C LEU A 118 -26.69 -8.35 -9.46
N SER A 119 -27.74 -8.94 -8.88
CA SER A 119 -28.61 -9.92 -9.54
C SER A 119 -27.88 -11.10 -10.20
N GLY A 120 -26.76 -11.54 -9.61
CA GLY A 120 -25.96 -12.66 -10.11
C GLY A 120 -25.00 -12.31 -11.26
N SER A 121 -24.91 -11.04 -11.65
CA SER A 121 -23.93 -10.53 -12.62
C SER A 121 -23.00 -9.51 -11.99
N THR A 122 -21.76 -9.46 -12.47
CA THR A 122 -20.76 -8.52 -11.98
C THR A 122 -20.69 -7.30 -12.89
N HIS A 123 -20.73 -6.12 -12.28
CA HIS A 123 -20.79 -4.83 -12.95
C HIS A 123 -19.71 -3.91 -12.44
N GLU A 124 -18.98 -3.30 -13.37
CA GLU A 124 -17.94 -2.34 -13.04
C GLU A 124 -18.45 -0.92 -13.21
N VAL A 125 -18.18 -0.07 -12.21
CA VAL A 125 -18.58 1.34 -12.22
C VAL A 125 -17.44 2.24 -11.76
N LEU A 126 -17.36 3.41 -12.38
CA LEU A 126 -16.56 4.53 -11.90
C LEU A 126 -17.47 5.53 -11.21
N VAL A 127 -17.02 6.01 -10.06
CA VAL A 127 -17.75 6.91 -9.19
C VAL A 127 -16.92 8.17 -8.95
N HIS A 128 -17.45 9.32 -9.36
CA HIS A 128 -16.81 10.61 -9.24
C HIS A 128 -17.57 11.49 -8.23
N PRO A 129 -16.94 11.99 -7.15
CA PRO A 129 -17.60 12.91 -6.23
C PRO A 129 -17.94 14.25 -6.89
N VAL A 130 -19.21 14.66 -6.85
CA VAL A 130 -19.70 15.90 -7.47
C VAL A 130 -20.66 16.67 -6.56
N LYS A 131 -20.76 17.98 -6.75
CA LYS A 131 -21.83 18.79 -6.14
C LYS A 131 -23.06 18.74 -7.02
N ILE A 132 -24.10 18.05 -6.57
CA ILE A 132 -25.38 17.96 -7.28
C ILE A 132 -26.14 19.28 -7.06
N LYS A 133 -25.96 20.25 -7.97
CA LYS A 133 -26.76 21.48 -7.99
C LYS A 133 -27.97 21.26 -8.89
N ALA A 134 -29.16 21.22 -8.28
CA ALA A 134 -30.47 21.21 -8.95
C ALA A 134 -30.49 20.41 -10.26
N ILE A 135 -30.35 19.09 -10.19
CA ILE A 135 -30.56 18.24 -11.37
C ILE A 135 -32.04 18.36 -11.76
N ASN A 136 -32.30 18.94 -12.94
CA ASN A 136 -33.64 19.18 -13.47
C ASN A 136 -34.48 17.91 -13.70
N ASN A 137 -33.88 16.72 -13.59
CA ASN A 137 -34.56 15.44 -13.72
C ASN A 137 -34.39 14.58 -12.45
N PRO A 138 -35.38 14.56 -11.54
CA PRO A 138 -35.37 13.76 -10.32
C PRO A 138 -35.16 12.26 -10.56
N LYS A 139 -35.54 11.74 -11.73
CA LYS A 139 -35.36 10.31 -12.09
C LYS A 139 -33.90 9.91 -12.31
N ARG A 140 -33.00 10.88 -12.49
CA ARG A 140 -31.55 10.63 -12.60
C ARG A 140 -30.83 10.61 -11.24
N ILE A 141 -31.51 11.01 -10.17
CA ILE A 141 -30.98 10.98 -8.81
C ILE A 141 -31.43 9.69 -8.14
N GLN A 142 -30.46 8.87 -7.74
CA GLN A 142 -30.65 7.56 -7.13
C GLN A 142 -30.04 7.56 -5.73
N THR A 143 -30.49 6.67 -4.85
CA THR A 143 -30.05 6.66 -3.43
C THR A 143 -28.92 5.69 -3.15
N ASP A 144 -28.77 4.66 -3.97
CA ASP A 144 -27.86 3.53 -3.77
C ASP A 144 -27.39 2.92 -5.09
N PHE A 145 -26.42 2.01 -5.01
CA PHE A 145 -25.90 1.32 -6.19
C PHE A 145 -26.95 0.41 -6.86
N SER A 146 -27.83 -0.23 -6.10
CA SER A 146 -28.84 -1.14 -6.65
C SER A 146 -29.87 -0.42 -7.54
N THR A 147 -30.11 0.86 -7.29
CA THR A 147 -30.99 1.72 -8.08
C THR A 147 -30.23 2.51 -9.15
N ALA A 148 -28.97 2.89 -8.91
CA ALA A 148 -28.14 3.64 -9.86
C ALA A 148 -27.68 2.84 -11.06
N ILE A 149 -27.42 1.54 -10.91
CA ILE A 149 -26.74 0.71 -11.91
C ILE A 149 -27.65 0.16 -13.00
N PRO A 150 -28.87 -0.33 -12.73
CA PRO A 150 -29.74 -0.88 -13.77
C PRO A 150 -30.00 0.07 -14.96
N PRO A 151 -30.24 1.38 -14.77
CA PRO A 151 -30.39 2.33 -15.88
C PRO A 151 -29.13 2.48 -16.74
N LEU A 152 -27.94 2.38 -16.13
CA LEU A 152 -26.66 2.45 -16.84
C LEU A 152 -26.45 1.21 -17.72
N ILE A 153 -26.75 0.01 -17.20
CA ILE A 153 -26.61 -1.25 -17.94
C ILE A 153 -27.55 -1.28 -19.15
N LYS A 154 -28.80 -0.84 -18.96
CA LYS A 154 -29.80 -0.76 -20.04
C LYS A 154 -29.51 0.34 -21.05
N LYS A 155 -28.45 1.14 -20.84
CA LYS A 155 -28.08 2.31 -21.65
C LYS A 155 -29.21 3.33 -21.75
N GLU A 156 -30.09 3.38 -20.73
CA GLU A 156 -31.12 4.41 -20.63
C GLU A 156 -30.47 5.77 -20.37
N HIS A 157 -29.34 5.76 -19.65
CA HIS A 157 -28.51 6.93 -19.37
C HIS A 157 -27.01 6.61 -19.58
N THR A 158 -26.24 7.61 -20.00
CA THR A 158 -24.77 7.53 -20.07
C THR A 158 -24.13 7.63 -18.68
N GLU A 159 -24.79 8.33 -17.77
CA GLU A 159 -24.36 8.59 -16.39
C GLU A 159 -25.61 8.70 -15.49
N CYS A 160 -25.44 8.30 -14.23
CA CYS A 160 -26.44 8.42 -13.17
C CYS A 160 -25.86 9.25 -12.04
N TYR A 161 -26.72 9.93 -11.28
CA TYR A 161 -26.28 10.68 -10.11
C TYR A 161 -26.80 9.98 -8.86
N MET A 162 -25.93 9.77 -7.89
CA MET A 162 -26.27 9.14 -6.62
C MET A 162 -26.16 10.16 -5.49
N LEU A 163 -27.23 10.30 -4.72
CA LEU A 163 -27.29 11.12 -3.52
C LEU A 163 -27.69 10.23 -2.34
N PRO A 164 -26.70 9.69 -1.58
CA PRO A 164 -27.00 8.87 -0.42
C PRO A 164 -27.81 9.66 0.62
N SER A 165 -28.73 8.99 1.30
CA SER A 165 -29.77 9.56 2.18
C SER A 165 -29.28 10.39 3.37
N ALA A 166 -27.98 10.44 3.64
CA ALA A 166 -27.35 11.26 4.69
C ALA A 166 -26.40 12.36 4.13
N SER A 167 -26.45 12.64 2.82
CA SER A 167 -25.62 13.70 2.22
C SER A 167 -26.29 15.06 2.28
N THR A 168 -25.54 16.08 2.71
CA THR A 168 -26.03 17.46 2.84
C THR A 168 -25.79 18.33 1.60
N SER A 169 -24.95 17.92 0.65
CA SER A 169 -24.69 18.68 -0.61
C SER A 169 -23.81 17.99 -1.66
N ALA A 170 -23.14 16.88 -1.32
CA ALA A 170 -22.20 16.18 -2.19
C ALA A 170 -22.77 14.83 -2.62
N GLY A 171 -22.96 14.63 -3.92
CA GLY A 171 -23.36 13.36 -4.47
C GLY A 171 -22.24 12.74 -5.30
N PHE A 172 -22.61 11.77 -6.10
CA PHE A 172 -21.68 11.05 -6.95
C PHE A 172 -22.23 10.93 -8.35
N GLU A 173 -21.39 11.19 -9.34
CA GLU A 173 -21.64 10.76 -10.72
C GLU A 173 -21.19 9.31 -10.83
N VAL A 174 -22.06 8.44 -11.33
CA VAL A 174 -21.83 7.01 -11.51
C VAL A 174 -21.91 6.71 -13.00
N ARG A 175 -20.87 6.09 -13.55
CA ARG A 175 -20.77 5.73 -14.97
C ARG A 175 -20.11 4.37 -15.16
N ILE A 176 -20.39 3.74 -16.30
CA ILE A 176 -19.66 2.54 -16.73
C ILE A 176 -18.30 3.01 -17.29
N PRO A 177 -17.16 2.44 -16.84
CA PRO A 177 -15.86 2.86 -17.36
C PRO A 177 -15.73 2.49 -18.86
N PRO A 178 -15.02 3.29 -19.66
CA PRO A 178 -14.87 3.05 -21.09
C PRO A 178 -14.04 1.79 -21.41
N ALA A 179 -13.26 1.30 -20.44
CA ALA A 179 -12.50 0.07 -20.52
C ALA A 179 -12.54 -0.65 -19.17
N ASN A 180 -12.44 -1.98 -19.19
CA ASN A 180 -12.39 -2.79 -17.97
C ASN A 180 -11.18 -2.39 -17.12
N LEU A 181 -11.39 -1.93 -15.90
CA LEU A 181 -10.33 -1.67 -14.92
C LEU A 181 -10.23 -2.87 -13.97
N LEU A 182 -11.35 -3.25 -13.37
CA LEU A 182 -11.49 -4.24 -12.29
C LEU A 182 -12.11 -5.57 -12.74
N SER A 183 -12.96 -5.59 -13.77
CA SER A 183 -13.67 -6.81 -14.19
C SER A 183 -12.71 -7.97 -14.47
N ASP A 184 -11.57 -7.68 -15.11
CA ASP A 184 -10.54 -8.67 -15.44
C ASP A 184 -9.82 -9.25 -14.19
N LEU A 185 -10.01 -8.65 -13.01
CA LEU A 185 -9.44 -9.11 -11.75
C LEU A 185 -10.36 -10.05 -10.99
N GLU A 186 -11.65 -10.16 -11.32
CA GLU A 186 -12.62 -10.99 -10.59
C GLU A 186 -12.16 -12.45 -10.44
N TYR A 187 -11.66 -13.01 -11.54
CA TYR A 187 -11.24 -14.41 -11.63
C TYR A 187 -9.73 -14.61 -11.43
N LYS A 188 -9.00 -13.58 -11.02
CA LYS A 188 -7.57 -13.70 -10.74
C LYS A 188 -7.34 -14.30 -9.35
N ASP A 189 -6.24 -15.03 -9.23
CA ASP A 189 -5.77 -15.53 -7.95
C ASP A 189 -5.44 -14.36 -7.00
N SER A 190 -5.68 -14.58 -5.71
CA SER A 190 -5.32 -13.61 -4.68
C SER A 190 -3.79 -13.55 -4.53
N LEU A 191 -3.29 -12.45 -3.96
CA LEU A 191 -1.87 -12.34 -3.59
C LEU A 191 -1.44 -13.50 -2.69
N SER A 192 -2.29 -13.93 -1.75
CA SER A 192 -1.96 -15.05 -0.86
C SER A 192 -1.75 -16.37 -1.61
N THR A 193 -2.57 -16.66 -2.62
CA THR A 193 -2.43 -17.86 -3.48
C THR A 193 -1.14 -17.76 -4.29
N ILE A 194 -0.92 -16.61 -4.94
CA ILE A 194 0.30 -16.36 -5.72
C ILE A 194 1.55 -16.51 -4.85
N ILE A 195 1.55 -15.98 -3.63
CA ILE A 195 2.67 -16.08 -2.69
C ILE A 195 2.95 -17.53 -2.30
N ARG A 196 1.92 -18.34 -2.03
CA ARG A 196 2.07 -19.74 -1.63
C ARG A 196 2.48 -20.66 -2.79
N GLU A 197 2.02 -20.37 -4.00
CA GLU A 197 2.11 -21.28 -5.14
C GLU A 197 3.10 -20.82 -6.22
N GLN A 198 4.07 -19.94 -5.90
CA GLN A 198 4.99 -19.34 -6.87
C GLN A 198 5.76 -20.34 -7.76
N ASN A 199 5.85 -21.61 -7.36
CA ASN A 199 6.57 -22.66 -8.08
C ASN A 199 5.73 -23.91 -8.37
N ALA A 200 4.41 -23.88 -8.11
CA ALA A 200 3.58 -25.09 -8.18
C ALA A 200 3.13 -25.42 -9.62
N PHE A 201 2.90 -24.41 -10.47
CA PHE A 201 2.36 -24.61 -11.81
C PHE A 201 2.97 -23.65 -12.84
N LEU A 202 3.21 -24.12 -14.06
CA LEU A 202 3.78 -23.32 -15.17
C LEU A 202 2.87 -22.15 -15.61
N GLY A 203 1.58 -22.15 -15.23
CA GLY A 203 0.61 -21.10 -15.55
C GLY A 203 0.38 -20.07 -14.43
N SER A 204 1.06 -20.18 -13.29
CA SER A 204 0.86 -19.26 -12.17
C SER A 204 1.38 -17.86 -12.51
N GLN A 205 0.67 -16.83 -12.05
CA GLN A 205 1.11 -15.45 -12.23
C GLN A 205 2.37 -15.21 -11.41
N ILE A 206 3.51 -15.07 -12.09
CA ILE A 206 4.80 -14.81 -11.43
C ILE A 206 4.83 -13.39 -10.90
N LEU A 207 5.13 -13.25 -9.61
CA LEU A 207 5.27 -11.97 -8.93
C LEU A 207 6.73 -11.50 -8.97
N TYR A 208 7.09 -10.73 -10.00
CA TYR A 208 8.44 -10.18 -10.16
C TYR A 208 8.72 -9.05 -9.15
N PRO A 209 10.00 -8.73 -8.85
CA PRO A 209 10.35 -7.66 -7.91
C PRO A 209 9.77 -6.29 -8.27
N LEU A 210 9.75 -5.95 -9.56
CA LEU A 210 9.15 -4.70 -10.05
C LEU A 210 7.63 -4.66 -9.79
N ASP A 211 6.95 -5.79 -9.98
CA ASP A 211 5.51 -5.90 -9.70
C ASP A 211 5.24 -5.76 -8.20
N GLN A 212 6.05 -6.38 -7.33
CA GLN A 212 5.92 -6.21 -5.87
C GLN A 212 6.02 -4.74 -5.46
N SER A 213 7.03 -4.04 -5.99
CA SER A 213 7.25 -2.63 -5.69
C SER A 213 6.08 -1.75 -6.16
N ALA A 214 5.59 -2.00 -7.38
CA ALA A 214 4.46 -1.27 -7.94
C ALA A 214 3.15 -1.54 -7.17
N ILE A 215 2.88 -2.80 -6.84
CA ILE A 215 1.69 -3.19 -6.08
C ILE A 215 1.76 -2.63 -4.66
N ALA A 216 2.90 -2.72 -3.98
CA ALA A 216 3.09 -2.18 -2.63
C ALA A 216 2.88 -0.66 -2.59
N SER A 217 3.50 0.06 -3.52
CA SER A 217 3.30 1.51 -3.64
C SER A 217 1.84 1.86 -3.93
N GLY A 218 1.20 1.12 -4.85
CA GLY A 218 -0.21 1.30 -5.18
C GLY A 218 -1.16 1.00 -4.01
N ILE A 219 -0.89 -0.03 -3.20
CA ILE A 219 -1.64 -0.33 -1.98
C ILE A 219 -1.45 0.79 -0.95
N ALA A 220 -0.22 1.22 -0.69
CA ALA A 220 0.06 2.25 0.29
C ALA A 220 -0.64 3.58 -0.05
N GLN A 221 -0.56 4.00 -1.31
CA GLN A 221 -1.23 5.21 -1.82
C GLN A 221 -2.76 5.05 -1.85
N GLY A 222 -3.27 3.92 -2.36
CA GLY A 222 -4.70 3.66 -2.48
C GLY A 222 -5.40 3.54 -1.13
N CYS A 223 -4.75 2.93 -0.14
CA CYS A 223 -5.29 2.77 1.20
C CYS A 223 -5.32 4.09 1.98
N PHE A 224 -4.48 5.07 1.69
CA PHE A 224 -4.41 6.33 2.46
C PHE A 224 -5.77 7.03 2.60
N ARG A 225 -6.51 7.16 1.49
CA ARG A 225 -7.87 7.75 1.49
C ARG A 225 -8.95 6.86 2.10
N LEU A 226 -8.60 5.63 2.47
CA LEU A 226 -9.51 4.64 3.07
C LEU A 226 -9.21 4.41 4.57
N ILE A 227 -8.12 4.95 5.12
CA ILE A 227 -7.81 4.86 6.55
C ILE A 227 -8.94 5.51 7.36
N GLY A 228 -9.46 4.82 8.36
CA GLY A 228 -10.65 5.13 9.13
C GLY A 228 -11.97 4.56 8.56
N SER A 229 -12.01 4.16 7.29
CA SER A 229 -13.22 3.59 6.67
C SER A 229 -13.39 2.09 6.96
N GLN A 230 -14.59 1.54 6.75
CA GLN A 230 -14.87 0.11 6.94
C GLN A 230 -14.14 -0.78 5.92
N TRP A 231 -13.81 -0.26 4.74
CA TRP A 231 -13.16 -1.03 3.66
C TRP A 231 -11.85 -1.69 4.10
N LEU A 232 -11.03 -0.99 4.88
CA LEU A 232 -9.72 -1.52 5.29
C LEU A 232 -9.79 -2.63 6.34
N GLN A 233 -10.97 -2.96 6.87
CA GLN A 233 -11.14 -4.15 7.70
C GLN A 233 -10.94 -5.44 6.90
N PHE A 234 -11.22 -5.40 5.60
CA PHE A 234 -11.05 -6.53 4.68
C PHE A 234 -9.63 -6.61 4.10
N LEU A 235 -8.73 -5.69 4.46
CA LEU A 235 -7.38 -5.68 3.92
C LEU A 235 -6.58 -6.88 4.42
N ASP A 236 -6.23 -7.77 3.47
CA ASP A 236 -5.50 -9.03 3.64
C ASP A 236 -4.98 -9.47 2.26
N CYS A 237 -3.84 -10.19 2.19
CA CYS A 237 -3.32 -10.74 0.94
C CYS A 237 -4.29 -11.73 0.25
N SER A 238 -5.17 -12.40 1.00
CA SER A 238 -6.24 -13.25 0.46
C SER A 238 -7.32 -12.46 -0.29
N ASN A 239 -7.41 -11.16 -0.03
CA ASN A 239 -8.42 -10.28 -0.58
C ASN A 239 -7.88 -9.31 -1.63
N ILE A 240 -6.57 -9.33 -1.90
CA ILE A 240 -5.99 -8.46 -2.92
C ILE A 240 -5.75 -9.25 -4.18
N ARG A 241 -6.23 -8.70 -5.30
CA ARG A 241 -5.98 -9.21 -6.65
C ARG A 241 -5.33 -8.11 -7.47
N TRP A 242 -4.46 -8.50 -8.40
CA TRP A 242 -3.74 -7.54 -9.21
C TRP A 242 -3.46 -8.04 -10.61
N ARG A 243 -3.23 -7.10 -11.52
CA ARG A 243 -2.77 -7.38 -12.88
C ARG A 243 -1.91 -6.24 -13.40
N ARG A 244 -1.13 -6.57 -14.42
CA ARG A 244 -0.46 -5.60 -15.27
C ARG A 244 -1.26 -5.45 -16.57
N THR A 245 -1.58 -4.21 -16.92
CA THR A 245 -2.25 -3.85 -18.19
C THR A 245 -1.26 -3.97 -19.36
N LYS A 246 -1.77 -3.94 -20.60
CA LYS A 246 -0.93 -3.92 -21.82
C LYS A 246 0.00 -2.72 -21.88
N GLU A 247 -0.43 -1.58 -21.33
CA GLU A 247 0.38 -0.36 -21.16
C GLU A 247 1.40 -0.48 -20.01
N GLY A 248 1.47 -1.65 -19.39
CA GLY A 248 2.32 -1.96 -18.25
C GLY A 248 1.92 -1.27 -16.94
N LYS A 249 0.77 -0.59 -16.86
CA LYS A 249 0.24 -0.04 -15.60
C LYS A 249 -0.27 -1.16 -14.70
N TRP A 250 -0.13 -1.02 -13.39
CA TRP A 250 -0.63 -1.99 -12.41
C TRP A 250 -1.99 -1.58 -11.87
N THR A 251 -2.90 -2.55 -11.88
CA THR A 251 -4.20 -2.41 -11.27
C THR A 251 -4.29 -3.37 -10.09
N SER A 252 -4.70 -2.90 -8.92
CA SER A 252 -4.99 -3.71 -7.74
C SER A 252 -6.40 -3.43 -7.23
N MET A 253 -7.06 -4.51 -6.80
CA MET A 253 -8.41 -4.51 -6.26
C MET A 253 -8.41 -5.16 -4.89
N LEU A 254 -9.15 -4.56 -3.95
CA LEU A 254 -9.51 -5.15 -2.67
C LEU A 254 -10.90 -5.77 -2.78
N THR A 255 -10.99 -7.10 -2.63
CA THR A 255 -12.26 -7.78 -2.50
C THR A 255 -12.75 -7.73 -1.07
N VAL A 256 -13.99 -7.30 -0.90
CA VAL A 256 -14.65 -7.25 0.41
C VAL A 256 -15.16 -8.63 0.75
N THR A 257 -14.26 -9.45 1.25
CA THR A 257 -14.53 -10.80 1.74
C THR A 257 -13.85 -10.95 3.11
N PRO A 258 -14.43 -11.68 4.07
CA PRO A 258 -13.76 -11.92 5.35
C PRO A 258 -12.37 -12.52 5.12
N GLY A 259 -11.33 -11.84 5.62
CA GLY A 259 -9.94 -12.28 5.51
C GLY A 259 -9.55 -13.28 6.60
N ASN A 260 -8.28 -13.28 7.01
CA ASN A 260 -7.81 -14.15 8.08
C ASN A 260 -8.55 -13.87 9.40
N ALA A 261 -9.37 -14.84 9.83
CA ALA A 261 -10.19 -14.72 11.03
C ALA A 261 -9.37 -14.63 12.32
N SER A 262 -8.21 -15.30 12.37
CA SER A 262 -7.31 -15.25 13.54
C SER A 262 -6.73 -13.85 13.70
N VAL A 263 -6.12 -13.31 12.65
CA VAL A 263 -5.59 -11.93 12.59
C VAL A 263 -6.67 -10.92 12.96
N THR A 264 -7.87 -11.08 12.39
CA THR A 264 -8.99 -10.16 12.65
C THR A 264 -9.44 -10.21 14.11
N ARG A 265 -9.50 -11.39 14.72
CA ARG A 265 -9.86 -11.56 16.13
C ARG A 265 -8.81 -10.92 17.05
N THR A 266 -7.53 -11.15 16.80
CA THR A 266 -6.45 -10.58 17.63
C THR A 266 -6.42 -9.05 17.54
N LEU A 267 -6.59 -8.48 16.34
CA LEU A 267 -6.67 -7.02 16.18
C LEU A 267 -7.90 -6.42 16.87
N GLU A 268 -9.04 -7.12 16.84
CA GLU A 268 -10.24 -6.67 17.56
C GLU A 268 -10.06 -6.78 19.08
N GLN A 269 -9.35 -7.79 19.59
CA GLN A 269 -8.97 -7.88 21.00
C GLN A 269 -8.11 -6.67 21.39
N CYS A 270 -7.05 -6.37 20.64
CA CYS A 270 -6.20 -5.19 20.86
C CYS A 270 -7.03 -3.89 20.90
N ARG A 271 -7.97 -3.73 19.96
CA ARG A 271 -8.88 -2.57 19.94
C ARG A 271 -9.74 -2.48 21.21
N LYS A 272 -10.41 -3.57 21.58
CA LYS A 272 -11.33 -3.61 22.73
C LYS A 272 -10.60 -3.36 24.03
N THR A 273 -9.44 -3.99 24.24
CA THR A 273 -8.63 -3.79 25.45
C THR A 273 -8.22 -2.33 25.56
N ASN A 274 -7.76 -1.69 24.48
CA ASN A 274 -7.36 -0.28 24.51
C ASN A 274 -8.53 0.72 24.65
N GLN A 275 -9.75 0.34 24.26
CA GLN A 275 -10.97 1.13 24.50
C GLN A 275 -11.46 1.03 25.95
N GLN A 276 -11.09 -0.03 26.67
CA GLN A 276 -11.47 -0.26 28.07
C GLN A 276 -10.46 0.29 29.08
N ARG A 277 -9.28 0.73 28.63
CA ARG A 277 -8.25 1.36 29.47
C ARG A 277 -8.74 2.66 30.10
N ARG A 278 -8.06 3.06 31.18
CA ARG A 278 -8.23 4.40 31.80
C ARG A 278 -7.90 5.51 30.79
N ASP A 279 -6.80 5.34 30.05
CA ASP A 279 -6.43 6.16 28.90
C ASP A 279 -7.03 5.57 27.61
N LYS A 280 -8.34 5.79 27.41
CA LYS A 280 -9.05 5.22 26.25
C LYS A 280 -8.40 5.67 24.93
N ARG A 281 -8.05 4.71 24.08
CA ARG A 281 -7.51 4.94 22.74
C ARG A 281 -8.39 4.27 21.69
N ASP A 282 -8.75 5.02 20.66
CA ASP A 282 -9.35 4.42 19.46
C ASP A 282 -8.23 4.04 18.47
N LEU A 283 -7.92 2.75 18.44
CA LEU A 283 -6.86 2.21 17.60
C LEU A 283 -7.34 1.79 16.20
N LEU A 284 -8.56 2.14 15.77
CA LEU A 284 -9.08 1.73 14.46
C LEU A 284 -8.11 2.04 13.31
N LYS A 285 -7.58 3.27 13.26
CA LYS A 285 -6.64 3.71 12.21
C LYS A 285 -5.29 3.02 12.31
N HIS A 286 -4.77 2.86 13.53
CA HIS A 286 -3.52 2.15 13.82
C HIS A 286 -3.59 0.69 13.35
N ILE A 287 -4.69 0.01 13.62
CA ILE A 287 -4.96 -1.36 13.15
C ILE A 287 -4.96 -1.44 11.63
N GLN A 288 -5.57 -0.46 10.95
CA GLN A 288 -5.59 -0.46 9.49
C GLN A 288 -4.21 -0.17 8.89
N ILE A 289 -3.45 0.74 9.47
CA ILE A 289 -2.05 1.00 9.10
C ILE A 289 -1.20 -0.27 9.31
N PHE A 290 -1.38 -0.95 10.43
CA PHE A 290 -0.73 -2.23 10.72
C PHE A 290 -1.07 -3.30 9.68
N ARG A 291 -2.34 -3.44 9.29
CA ARG A 291 -2.76 -4.34 8.20
C ARG A 291 -2.10 -4.02 6.87
N ILE A 292 -1.94 -2.73 6.52
CA ILE A 292 -1.18 -2.32 5.33
C ILE A 292 0.26 -2.84 5.42
N GLY A 293 0.89 -2.70 6.60
CA GLY A 293 2.21 -3.24 6.89
C GLY A 293 2.33 -4.76 6.69
N LEU A 294 1.37 -5.53 7.21
CA LEU A 294 1.32 -6.99 7.04
C LEU A 294 1.29 -7.37 5.56
N VAL A 295 0.37 -6.78 4.80
CA VAL A 295 0.22 -7.06 3.36
C VAL A 295 1.49 -6.74 2.59
N MET A 296 2.12 -5.58 2.85
CA MET A 296 3.36 -5.19 2.18
C MET A 296 4.53 -6.10 2.54
N ALA A 297 4.63 -6.53 3.80
CA ALA A 297 5.65 -7.45 4.26
C ALA A 297 5.50 -8.82 3.58
N GLU A 298 4.30 -9.40 3.57
CA GLU A 298 4.04 -10.68 2.91
C GLU A 298 4.32 -10.63 1.40
N LEU A 299 3.90 -9.54 0.75
CA LEU A 299 4.14 -9.30 -0.67
C LEU A 299 5.64 -9.24 -1.00
N ALA A 300 6.42 -8.50 -0.21
CA ALA A 300 7.85 -8.31 -0.44
C ALA A 300 8.69 -9.54 -0.08
N LEU A 301 8.33 -10.22 1.01
CA LEU A 301 9.04 -11.41 1.47
C LEU A 301 8.62 -12.68 0.73
N LYS A 302 7.50 -12.61 -0.01
CA LYS A 302 6.87 -13.76 -0.67
C LYS A 302 6.64 -14.92 0.31
N SER A 303 6.27 -14.58 1.54
CA SER A 303 6.06 -15.53 2.62
C SER A 303 4.93 -15.01 3.51
N PRO A 304 3.94 -15.84 3.84
CA PRO A 304 2.86 -15.42 4.73
C PRO A 304 3.37 -15.21 6.15
N ILE A 305 2.78 -14.25 6.87
CA ILE A 305 2.96 -14.12 8.31
C ILE A 305 2.22 -15.29 8.97
N SER A 306 2.87 -15.96 9.93
CA SER A 306 2.34 -17.19 10.51
C SER A 306 1.12 -16.88 11.39
N TYR A 307 1.28 -15.95 12.33
CA TYR A 307 0.19 -15.38 13.12
C TYR A 307 0.68 -14.09 13.81
N ILE A 308 -0.26 -13.40 14.45
CA ILE A 308 -0.01 -12.23 15.30
C ILE A 308 -0.63 -12.49 16.66
N ASP A 309 -0.04 -11.93 17.71
CA ASP A 309 -0.54 -12.07 19.07
C ASP A 309 -0.60 -10.71 19.78
N TYR A 310 -1.55 -10.55 20.69
CA TYR A 310 -1.68 -9.34 21.49
C TYR A 310 -1.16 -9.60 22.89
N ASP A 311 -0.06 -8.93 23.24
CA ASP A 311 0.53 -9.03 24.56
C ASP A 311 -0.13 -8.01 25.50
N GLU A 312 -0.98 -8.49 26.40
CA GLU A 312 -1.70 -7.65 27.36
C GLU A 312 -0.76 -6.98 28.39
N VAL A 313 0.42 -7.56 28.65
CA VAL A 313 1.40 -7.01 29.61
C VAL A 313 2.03 -5.75 29.04
N THR A 314 2.52 -5.84 27.81
CA THR A 314 3.15 -4.69 27.12
C THR A 314 2.12 -3.81 26.42
N ASN A 315 0.88 -4.27 26.27
CA ASN A 315 -0.19 -3.68 25.44
C ASN A 315 0.25 -3.46 23.99
N THR A 316 1.07 -4.36 23.44
CA THR A 316 1.61 -4.28 22.06
C THR A 316 1.29 -5.53 21.27
N MET A 317 1.45 -5.45 19.94
CA MET A 317 1.31 -6.58 19.04
C MET A 317 2.64 -7.31 18.83
N LYS A 318 2.63 -8.63 18.90
CA LYS A 318 3.75 -9.51 18.52
C LYS A 318 3.50 -10.11 17.15
N LEU A 319 4.56 -10.22 16.35
CA LEU A 319 4.51 -10.81 15.01
C LEU A 319 5.31 -12.10 15.00
N PHE A 320 4.75 -13.14 14.37
CA PHE A 320 5.40 -14.43 14.26
C PHE A 320 5.60 -14.79 12.79
N PHE A 321 6.86 -15.02 12.42
CA PHE A 321 7.30 -15.26 11.05
C PHE A 321 8.18 -16.51 10.99
N ASN A 322 8.13 -17.26 9.87
CA ASN A 322 8.92 -18.47 9.61
C ASN A 322 9.00 -19.46 10.79
N ASN A 323 8.09 -20.43 10.83
CA ASN A 323 8.01 -21.46 11.88
C ASN A 323 7.72 -20.91 13.29
N GLY A 324 7.02 -19.77 13.38
CA GLY A 324 6.58 -19.22 14.65
C GLY A 324 7.67 -18.51 15.46
N MET A 325 8.73 -18.00 14.82
CA MET A 325 9.68 -17.14 15.52
C MET A 325 9.08 -15.74 15.73
N GLU A 326 9.14 -15.26 16.97
CA GLU A 326 8.80 -13.87 17.28
C GLU A 326 9.80 -12.93 16.58
N VAL A 327 9.26 -11.94 15.89
CA VAL A 327 10.00 -10.93 15.16
C VAL A 327 9.38 -9.56 15.39
N ASP A 328 10.21 -8.53 15.48
CA ASP A 328 9.75 -7.15 15.54
C ASP A 328 9.66 -6.53 14.13
N ALA A 329 9.03 -5.35 14.05
CA ALA A 329 8.88 -4.56 12.84
C ALA A 329 10.23 -4.22 12.21
N ASN A 330 11.27 -3.98 13.02
CA ASN A 330 12.60 -3.65 12.52
C ASN A 330 13.21 -4.82 11.74
N ARG A 331 13.16 -6.03 12.30
CA ARG A 331 13.67 -7.24 11.67
C ARG A 331 12.92 -7.57 10.40
N ILE A 332 11.58 -7.47 10.40
CA ILE A 332 10.80 -7.66 9.17
C ILE A 332 11.18 -6.61 8.13
N ALA A 333 11.25 -5.33 8.49
CA ALA A 333 11.60 -4.25 7.58
C ALA A 333 13.02 -4.38 7.00
N ALA A 334 13.97 -4.83 7.80
CA ALA A 334 15.34 -5.10 7.39
C ALA A 334 15.40 -6.24 6.37
N GLU A 335 14.64 -7.31 6.59
CA GLU A 335 14.53 -8.42 5.64
C GLU A 335 13.86 -7.98 4.34
N VAL A 336 12.79 -7.18 4.42
CA VAL A 336 12.09 -6.60 3.26
C VAL A 336 13.05 -5.74 2.43
N GLN A 337 13.84 -4.89 3.09
CA GLN A 337 14.85 -4.06 2.42
C GLN A 337 15.92 -4.91 1.74
N SER A 338 16.40 -5.96 2.41
CA SER A 338 17.42 -6.87 1.89
C SER A 338 16.95 -7.60 0.63
N ARG A 339 15.69 -8.05 0.61
CA ARG A 339 15.14 -8.85 -0.50
C ARG A 339 14.52 -8.04 -1.62
N SER A 340 14.11 -6.82 -1.35
CA SER A 340 13.28 -6.03 -2.27
C SER A 340 13.81 -4.61 -2.44
N ASN A 341 13.40 -3.67 -1.58
CA ASN A 341 13.73 -2.25 -1.74
C ASN A 341 13.72 -1.54 -0.38
N GLU A 342 14.62 -0.56 -0.22
CA GLU A 342 14.73 0.26 0.99
C GLU A 342 13.47 1.05 1.32
N PHE A 343 12.85 1.70 0.33
CA PHE A 343 11.61 2.46 0.53
C PHE A 343 10.49 1.55 1.05
N LEU A 344 10.40 0.34 0.51
CA LEU A 344 9.43 -0.66 0.95
C LEU A 344 9.71 -1.14 2.38
N GLY A 345 10.99 -1.33 2.74
CA GLY A 345 11.39 -1.63 4.12
C GLY A 345 10.98 -0.53 5.09
N ASN A 346 11.18 0.75 4.73
CA ASN A 346 10.78 1.89 5.56
C ASN A 346 9.25 1.98 5.73
N MET A 347 8.50 1.74 4.65
CA MET A 347 7.03 1.69 4.70
C MET A 347 6.53 0.58 5.63
N VAL A 348 7.09 -0.63 5.52
CA VAL A 348 6.75 -1.76 6.39
C VAL A 348 7.09 -1.46 7.85
N PHE A 349 8.27 -0.87 8.12
CA PHE A 349 8.68 -0.49 9.47
C PHE A 349 7.66 0.44 10.13
N PHE A 350 7.31 1.55 9.46
CA PHE A 350 6.33 2.50 9.99
C PHE A 350 4.99 1.81 10.26
N CYS A 351 4.49 1.07 9.27
CA CYS A 351 3.16 0.46 9.35
C CYS A 351 3.06 -0.57 10.48
N LEU A 352 4.05 -1.45 10.63
CA LEU A 352 4.05 -2.46 11.68
C LEU A 352 4.26 -1.86 13.07
N ASN A 353 5.07 -0.80 13.20
CA ASN A 353 5.25 -0.12 14.49
C ASN A 353 3.99 0.57 15.01
N ALA A 354 2.99 0.83 14.16
CA ALA A 354 1.72 1.43 14.57
C ALA A 354 1.00 0.69 15.72
N LEU A 355 1.29 -0.60 15.93
CA LEU A 355 0.81 -1.39 17.07
C LEU A 355 1.92 -2.07 17.90
N GLN A 356 3.20 -1.88 17.56
CA GLN A 356 4.32 -2.39 18.35
C GLN A 356 4.96 -1.32 19.25
N ASP A 357 4.67 -0.04 18.99
CA ASP A 357 5.18 1.09 19.76
C ASP A 357 4.05 1.84 20.50
N GLN A 358 4.21 2.01 21.81
CA GLN A 358 3.26 2.73 22.66
C GLN A 358 3.13 4.21 22.31
N ASP A 359 4.21 4.83 21.81
CA ASP A 359 4.18 6.24 21.40
C ASP A 359 3.39 6.38 20.11
N ALA A 360 3.61 5.48 19.15
CA ALA A 360 2.83 5.40 17.92
C ALA A 360 1.34 5.19 18.22
N MET A 361 1.00 4.27 19.13
CA MET A 361 -0.39 4.05 19.57
C MET A 361 -1.01 5.24 20.32
N SER A 362 -0.20 6.19 20.79
CA SER A 362 -0.66 7.42 21.42
C SER A 362 -0.88 8.55 20.40
N ASP A 363 -0.39 8.41 19.17
CA ASP A 363 -0.50 9.42 18.11
C ASP A 363 -1.93 9.48 17.55
N LYS A 364 -2.71 10.45 18.04
CA LYS A 364 -4.07 10.73 17.54
C LYS A 364 -4.10 11.17 16.07
N SER A 365 -2.95 11.59 15.54
CA SER A 365 -2.74 12.09 14.19
C SER A 365 -1.90 11.16 13.32
N ILE A 366 -1.85 9.86 13.62
CA ILE A 366 -1.04 8.86 12.89
C ILE A 366 -1.25 8.85 11.36
N GLU A 367 -2.39 9.33 10.85
CA GLU A 367 -2.64 9.52 9.41
C GLU A 367 -1.70 10.57 8.79
N GLY A 368 -1.40 11.65 9.51
CA GLY A 368 -0.42 12.66 9.09
C GLY A 368 0.99 12.09 9.09
N SER A 369 1.33 11.29 10.10
CA SER A 369 2.61 10.56 10.18
C SER A 369 2.73 9.55 9.02
N TYR A 370 1.66 8.80 8.72
CA TYR A 370 1.58 7.89 7.57
C TYR A 370 1.78 8.64 6.24
N PHE A 371 1.16 9.80 6.08
CA PHE A 371 1.35 10.63 4.90
C PHE A 371 2.82 11.02 4.71
N ASN A 372 3.47 11.50 5.76
CA ASN A 372 4.85 11.99 5.70
C ASN A 372 5.87 10.87 5.49
N GLU A 373 5.69 9.74 6.17
CA GLU A 373 6.65 8.63 6.17
C GLU A 373 6.35 7.60 5.08
N VAL A 374 5.09 7.12 4.98
CA VAL A 374 4.76 6.01 4.07
C VAL A 374 4.55 6.50 2.65
N LEU A 375 3.76 7.55 2.43
CA LEU A 375 3.45 7.99 1.06
C LEU A 375 4.65 8.61 0.36
N LYS A 376 5.52 9.31 1.08
CA LYS A 376 6.77 9.82 0.51
C LYS A 376 7.66 8.68 -0.01
N ASN A 377 7.84 7.63 0.79
CA ASN A 377 8.56 6.43 0.36
C ASN A 377 7.84 5.72 -0.80
N ALA A 378 6.50 5.67 -0.80
CA ALA A 378 5.72 5.09 -1.89
C ALA A 378 5.85 5.87 -3.20
N GLU A 379 5.85 7.22 -3.15
CA GLU A 379 6.07 8.10 -4.29
C GLU A 379 7.49 7.92 -4.87
N GLN A 380 8.50 7.79 -4.01
CA GLN A 380 9.88 7.49 -4.42
C GLN A 380 10.01 6.10 -5.06
N LEU A 381 9.38 5.09 -4.47
CA LEU A 381 9.35 3.74 -5.01
C LEU A 381 8.65 3.69 -6.38
N ASP A 382 7.52 4.38 -6.55
CA ASP A 382 6.81 4.46 -7.82
C ASP A 382 7.63 5.19 -8.90
N ALA A 383 8.36 6.25 -8.52
CA ALA A 383 9.29 6.93 -9.43
C ALA A 383 10.42 6.00 -9.89
N GLN A 384 10.99 5.19 -8.99
CA GLN A 384 12.01 4.19 -9.34
C GLN A 384 11.43 3.12 -10.27
N VAL A 385 10.24 2.59 -9.96
CA VAL A 385 9.54 1.62 -10.81
C VAL A 385 9.31 2.18 -12.22
N LYS A 386 8.93 3.46 -12.34
CA LYS A 386 8.76 4.14 -13.64
C LYS A 386 10.08 4.32 -14.39
N ALA A 387 11.15 4.70 -13.68
CA ALA A 387 12.48 4.86 -14.27
C ALA A 387 13.00 3.53 -14.84
N ASP A 388 12.90 2.44 -14.08
CA ASP A 388 13.33 1.11 -14.48
C ASP A 388 12.58 0.60 -15.72
N ARG A 389 11.31 1.01 -15.89
CA ARG A 389 10.54 0.72 -17.11
C ARG A 389 11.02 1.49 -18.33
N SER A 390 11.39 2.76 -18.15
CA SER A 390 11.93 3.59 -19.22
C SER A 390 13.38 3.25 -19.59
N GLY A 391 14.08 2.51 -18.72
CA GLY A 391 15.51 2.17 -18.82
C GLY A 391 15.87 1.02 -19.78
N ALA A 392 14.92 0.46 -20.54
CA ALA A 392 15.22 -0.53 -21.58
C ALA A 392 15.72 0.09 -22.91
N SER A 393 16.05 1.38 -22.94
CA SER A 393 16.64 2.04 -24.11
C SER A 393 17.47 3.26 -23.71
N MET A 394 18.61 3.03 -23.06
CA MET A 394 19.76 3.93 -23.17
C MET A 394 20.89 3.11 -23.77
N PRO A 395 21.34 3.39 -25.00
CA PRO A 395 22.64 2.89 -25.42
C PRO A 395 23.64 3.46 -24.42
N ARG A 396 24.43 2.58 -23.78
CA ARG A 396 25.68 3.01 -23.17
C ARG A 396 26.46 3.72 -24.27
N SER A 397 26.41 5.04 -24.27
CA SER A 397 27.33 5.87 -25.03
C SER A 397 28.69 5.69 -24.39
N SER A 398 29.39 4.64 -24.77
CA SER A 398 30.85 4.62 -24.78
C SER A 398 31.30 5.63 -25.84
N GLY A 399 31.19 6.91 -25.51
CA GLY A 399 31.80 8.00 -26.25
C GLY A 399 33.19 8.25 -25.68
N GLY A 400 34.21 8.13 -26.52
CA GLY A 400 35.57 8.48 -26.13
C GLY A 400 36.67 7.90 -27.01
N GLY A 401 36.48 7.85 -28.33
CA GLY A 401 37.60 7.78 -29.25
C GLY A 401 38.41 9.08 -29.14
N SER A 402 39.68 8.94 -28.78
CA SER A 402 40.71 9.96 -28.97
C SER A 402 41.84 9.35 -29.78
N SER A 403 41.94 9.76 -31.04
CA SER A 403 43.19 10.03 -31.76
C SER A 403 42.86 10.40 -33.22
N ARG A 404 42.70 11.70 -33.44
CA ARG A 404 43.12 12.41 -34.66
C ARG A 404 44.58 12.85 -34.40
N ASP A 405 45.53 12.97 -35.31
CA ASP A 405 45.61 12.87 -36.77
C ASP A 405 47.12 12.84 -37.12
N VAL A 406 47.54 11.97 -38.05
CA VAL A 406 48.27 12.31 -39.30
C VAL A 406 49.76 12.81 -39.32
N PHE A 407 50.51 12.19 -40.26
CA PHE A 407 51.78 12.52 -40.98
C PHE A 407 53.14 12.64 -40.23
N TYR A 408 54.04 11.66 -40.43
CA TYR A 408 54.98 11.55 -41.56
C TYR A 408 55.31 10.08 -41.84
#